data_AF-A0A938BFR4-F1
#
_entry.id   AF-A0A938BFR4-F1
#
_cell.length_a   1.000
_cell.length_b   1.000
_cell.length_c   1.000
_cell.angle_alpha   90.00
_cell.angle_beta   90.00
_cell.angle_gamma   90.00
#
_symmetry.space_group_name_H-M   'P 1'
#
loop_
_entity.id
_entity.type
_entity.pdbx_description
1 polymer ?
#
loop_
_entity_poly.entity_id
_entity_poly.type
_entity_poly.pdbx_seq_one_letter_code
_entity_poly.pdbx_strand_id
1 'polypeptide(L)' 'MAVVTHSIQLETRGEADIQDITEAVASAVRKSDLSDGVATIFCPSSTSA' A
#
# COMPACT_ATOMS: atom_id res chain seq x y z
N MET A 1 -17.76 12.47 1.44
CA MET A 1 -16.66 11.80 0.72
C MET A 1 -15.58 11.52 1.75
N ALA A 2 -15.39 10.27 2.14
CA ALA A 2 -14.41 9.88 3.16
C ALA A 2 -13.09 9.49 2.48
N VAL A 3 -11.97 9.82 3.12
CA VAL A 3 -10.63 9.44 2.68
C VAL A 3 -9.92 8.82 3.87
N VAL A 4 -9.36 7.63 3.69
CA VAL A 4 -8.56 6.93 4.71
C VAL A 4 -7.17 6.69 4.14
N THR A 5 -6.14 7.05 4.91
CA THR A 5 -4.74 6.89 4.51
C THR A 5 -4.05 5.90 5.44
N HIS A 6 -3.41 4.89 4.86
CA HIS A 6 -2.57 3.92 5.57
C HIS A 6 -1.16 3.92 4.97
N SER A 7 -0.16 3.67 5.81
CA SER A 7 1.23 3.50 5.40
C SER A 7 1.67 2.05 5.56
N ILE A 8 2.38 1.52 4.57
CA ILE A 8 3.03 0.21 4.61
C ILE A 8 4.54 0.47 4.63
N GLN A 9 5.24 -0.04 5.64
CA GLN A 9 6.69 0.00 5.70
C GLN A 9 7.27 -1.27 5.07
N LEU A 10 8.28 -1.10 4.23
CA LEU A 10 8.97 -2.19 3.55
C LEU A 10 10.46 -2.12 3.91
N GLU A 11 11.05 -3.28 4.16
CA GLU A 11 12.50 -3.43 4.34
C GLU A 11 13.04 -4.22 3.16
N THR A 12 13.87 -3.59 2.33
CA THR A 12 14.38 -4.19 1.09
C THR A 12 15.75 -4.83 1.30
N ARG A 13 16.05 -5.90 0.56
CA ARG A 13 17.41 -6.49 0.51
C ARG A 13 18.33 -5.81 -0.51
N GLY A 14 17.84 -4.83 -1.26
CA GLY A 14 18.54 -4.22 -2.40
C GLY A 14 18.29 -4.97 -3.70
N GLU A 15 19.02 -4.63 -4.77
CA GLU A 15 19.07 -5.43 -6.01
C GLU A 15 17.71 -5.73 -6.68
N ALA A 16 16.82 -4.74 -6.76
CA ALA A 16 15.47 -4.92 -7.32
C ALA A 16 14.63 -5.99 -6.60
N ASP A 17 14.76 -6.07 -5.28
CA ASP A 17 13.90 -6.86 -4.40
C ASP A 17 12.41 -6.60 -4.66
N ILE A 18 11.68 -7.63 -5.10
CA ILE A 18 10.24 -7.58 -5.36
C ILE A 18 9.51 -8.15 -4.14
N GLN A 19 8.70 -7.31 -3.50
CA GLN A 19 7.92 -7.70 -2.32
C GLN A 19 6.43 -7.73 -2.66
N ASP A 20 5.78 -8.87 -2.40
CA ASP A 20 4.33 -8.97 -2.51
C ASP A 20 3.65 -8.26 -1.34
N ILE A 21 2.94 -7.18 -1.65
CA ILE A 21 2.21 -6.36 -0.67
C ILE A 21 0.69 -6.62 -0.68
N THR A 22 0.21 -7.63 -1.41
CA THR A 22 -1.22 -7.89 -1.62
C THR A 22 -1.98 -8.02 -0.30
N GLU A 23 -1.45 -8.77 0.67
CA GLU A 23 -2.10 -8.94 1.96
C GLU A 23 -2.10 -7.65 2.80
N ALA A 24 -1.00 -6.90 2.78
CA ALA A 24 -0.90 -5.63 3.48
C ALA A 24 -1.92 -4.61 2.94
N VAL A 25 -2.07 -4.55 1.61
CA VAL A 25 -3.09 -3.72 0.94
C VAL A 25 -4.50 -4.18 1.30
N ALA A 26 -4.78 -5.49 1.21
CA ALA A 26 -6.08 -6.03 1.55
C ALA A 26 -6.46 -5.76 3.03
N SER A 27 -5.48 -5.80 3.94
CA SER A 27 -5.63 -5.44 5.34
C SER A 27 -5.95 -3.95 5.52
N ALA A 28 -5.27 -3.06 4.80
CA ALA A 28 -5.55 -1.63 4.82
C ALA A 28 -6.94 -1.30 4.26
N VAL A 29 -7.36 -1.95 3.17
CA VAL A 29 -8.72 -1.78 2.61
C VAL A 29 -9.78 -2.23 3.62
N ARG A 30 -9.61 -3.39 4.25
CA ARG A 30 -10.53 -3.85 5.30
C ARG A 30 -10.61 -2.89 6.49
N LYS A 31 -9.47 -2.33 6.92
CA LYS A 31 -9.40 -1.37 8.03
C LYS A 31 -9.99 0.01 7.70
N SER A 32 -10.22 0.30 6.43
CA SER A 32 -10.82 1.58 6.01
C SER A 32 -12.31 1.67 6.33
N ASP A 33 -12.99 0.54 6.58
CA ASP A 33 -14.44 0.43 6.75
C ASP A 33 -15.27 1.05 5.59
N LEU A 34 -14.65 1.27 4.42
CA LEU A 34 -15.31 1.73 3.20
C LEU A 34 -15.82 0.52 2.39
N SER A 35 -17.09 0.55 2.00
CA SER A 35 -17.70 -0.51 1.18
C SER A 35 -17.36 -0.42 -0.30
N ASP A 36 -17.22 0.80 -0.83
CA ASP A 36 -17.09 1.08 -2.25
C ASP A 36 -16.17 2.28 -2.50
N GLY A 37 -15.32 2.21 -3.52
CA GLY A 37 -14.40 3.29 -3.87
C GLY A 37 -13.20 2.85 -4.71
N VAL A 38 -12.12 3.62 -4.63
CA VAL A 38 -10.84 3.35 -5.30
C VAL A 38 -9.72 3.34 -4.26
N ALA A 39 -8.82 2.37 -4.36
CA ALA A 39 -7.60 2.32 -3.56
C ALA A 39 -6.40 2.78 -4.40
N THR A 40 -5.78 3.90 -4.02
CA THR A 40 -4.56 4.40 -4.66
C THR A 40 -3.34 3.91 -3.90
N ILE A 41 -2.47 3.14 -4.57
CA ILE A 41 -1.15 2.77 -4.05
C ILE A 41 -0.15 3.81 -4.53
N PHE A 42 0.59 4.41 -3.60
CA PHE A 42 1.59 5.43 -3.91
C PHE A 42 2.89 5.12 -3.17
N CYS A 43 4.00 5.06 -3.92
CA CYS A 43 5.33 4.95 -3.35
C CYS A 43 6.00 6.34 -3.37
N PRO A 44 6.24 7.00 -2.22
CA PRO A 44 6.94 8.28 -2.14
C PRO A 44 8.47 8.10 -2.30
N SER A 45 8.89 7.33 -3.30
CA SER A 45 10.30 7.02 -3.60
C SER A 45 10.57 7.34 -5.07
N SER A 46 11.75 7.86 -5.39
CA SER A 46 12.17 8.12 -6.77
C SER A 46 12.80 6.91 -7.46
N THR A 47 13.05 5.82 -6.72
CA THR A 47 13.79 4.65 -7.20
C THR A 47 13.04 3.32 -6.99
N SER A 48 11.77 3.37 -6.59
CA SER A 48 10.93 2.19 -6.32
C SER A 48 9.62 2.27 -7.12
N ALA A 49 9.01 1.12 -7.41
CA ALA A 49 7.73 0.98 -8.10
C ALA A 49 6.92 -0.14 -7.48
#